data_AF-A0A554JKY4-F1
#
_entry.id   AF-A0A554JKY4-F1
#
_cell.length_a   1.000
_cell.length_b   1.000
_cell.length_c   1.000
_cell.angle_alpha   90.00
_cell.angle_beta   90.00
_cell.angle_gamma   90.00
#
_symmetry.space_group_name_H-M   'P 1'
#
loop_
_entity.id
_entity.type
_entity.pdbx_description
1 polymer ?
#
loop_
_entity_poly.entity_id
_entity_poly.type
_entity_poly.pdbx_seq_one_letter_code
_entity_poly.pdbx_strand_id
1 'polypeptide(L)'
;MNKTQILLGVGAVLVLGALFVFTNPSAGVEQSTRTNREVATACDREMAQGFHIHSTLEIVVNGEEIVVPANIGVRATCMTALHTHTPDGLIHVESPEKRDFTLADFFVVWGQPFSENEILGYKADATHQIKVTVSGEVVDTFENTILRDGEKIAISYEPRTEPSSTSGIKGTVMLGPTCPVMRDPPDPACADKPYKTTLVLTTPDGARVLKTFSSDEKGVFSLQVQPGDYAIRSAAAANILPYCASTGSIKVRAGIYTTANVSCDTGIR
;
A
#
# COMPACT_ATOMS: atom_id res chain seq x y z
N MET A 1 44.73 -74.31 -27.75
CA MET A 1 46.03 -74.66 -28.36
C MET A 1 46.41 -73.54 -29.30
N ASN A 2 47.66 -73.07 -29.18
CA ASN A 2 48.34 -71.99 -29.92
C ASN A 2 47.89 -70.54 -29.67
N LYS A 3 48.80 -69.57 -29.52
CA LYS A 3 50.19 -69.54 -29.02
C LYS A 3 50.49 -68.04 -28.89
N THR A 4 50.95 -67.65 -27.71
CA THR A 4 51.50 -66.34 -27.37
C THR A 4 52.60 -65.92 -28.35
N GLN A 5 52.58 -64.65 -28.80
CA GLN A 5 53.81 -63.89 -29.02
C GLN A 5 53.66 -62.45 -28.53
N ILE A 6 54.59 -62.10 -27.65
CA ILE A 6 54.86 -60.79 -27.07
C ILE A 6 55.82 -60.09 -28.04
N LEU A 7 55.50 -58.87 -28.48
CA LEU A 7 56.49 -57.96 -29.04
C LEU A 7 56.51 -56.65 -28.25
N LEU A 8 57.73 -56.30 -27.85
CA LEU A 8 58.15 -55.12 -27.09
C LEU A 8 57.72 -53.82 -27.76
N GLY A 9 56.84 -53.06 -27.11
CA GLY A 9 56.51 -51.68 -27.47
C GLY A 9 57.44 -50.70 -26.75
N VAL A 10 58.41 -50.17 -27.50
CA VAL A 10 59.27 -49.04 -27.10
C VAL A 10 58.41 -47.80 -26.89
N GLY A 11 58.68 -47.08 -25.81
CA GLY A 11 57.97 -45.88 -25.41
C GLY A 11 58.10 -44.72 -26.40
N ALA A 12 56.99 -43.98 -26.53
CA ALA A 12 56.97 -42.59 -26.90
C ALA A 12 55.73 -41.96 -26.25
N VAL A 13 55.91 -41.41 -25.05
CA VAL A 13 54.90 -40.52 -24.45
C VAL A 13 55.00 -39.19 -25.19
N LEU A 14 54.21 -39.04 -26.25
CA LEU A 14 53.92 -37.75 -26.87
C LEU A 14 52.75 -37.13 -26.11
N VAL A 15 53.06 -36.28 -25.13
CA VAL A 15 52.08 -35.36 -24.53
C VAL A 15 51.77 -34.30 -25.58
N LEU A 16 50.84 -34.60 -26.49
CA LEU A 16 50.18 -33.60 -27.31
C LEU A 16 49.21 -32.84 -26.39
N GLY A 17 49.68 -31.70 -25.88
CA GLY A 17 48.83 -30.73 -25.19
C GLY A 17 47.80 -30.18 -26.16
N ALA A 18 46.62 -30.81 -26.20
CA ALA A 18 45.44 -30.19 -26.77
C ALA A 18 45.00 -29.07 -25.83
N LEU A 19 45.44 -27.84 -26.09
CA LEU A 19 44.73 -26.65 -25.64
C LEU A 19 43.35 -26.66 -26.32
N PHE A 20 42.40 -27.36 -25.73
CA PHE A 20 40.99 -27.05 -25.94
C PHE A 20 40.76 -25.70 -25.26
N VAL A 21 40.93 -24.62 -26.03
CA VAL A 21 40.33 -23.33 -25.70
C VAL A 21 38.82 -23.56 -25.83
N PHE A 22 38.18 -23.94 -24.72
CA PHE A 22 36.74 -23.80 -24.58
C PHE A 22 36.46 -22.29 -24.62
N THR A 23 36.28 -21.76 -25.83
CA THR A 23 35.54 -20.50 -25.97
C THR A 23 34.11 -20.85 -25.59
N ASN A 24 33.75 -20.65 -24.33
CA ASN A 24 32.34 -20.51 -23.98
C ASN A 24 31.86 -19.25 -24.70
N PRO A 25 30.99 -19.31 -25.72
CA PRO A 25 30.27 -18.14 -26.15
C PRO A 25 29.10 -17.99 -25.18
N SER A 26 29.41 -17.72 -23.91
CA SER A 26 28.41 -17.11 -23.03
C SER A 26 28.40 -15.64 -23.41
N ALA A 27 27.82 -15.33 -24.58
CA ALA A 27 27.27 -14.02 -24.84
C ALA A 27 26.13 -13.86 -23.82
N GLY A 28 26.49 -13.43 -22.60
CA GLY A 28 25.52 -12.94 -21.65
C GLY A 28 24.80 -11.80 -22.34
N VAL A 29 23.48 -11.89 -22.42
CA VAL A 29 22.64 -10.74 -22.75
C VAL A 29 23.02 -9.67 -21.74
N GLU A 30 23.66 -8.60 -22.19
CA GLU A 30 23.93 -7.42 -21.36
C GLU A 30 22.56 -6.84 -20.99
N GLN A 31 22.05 -7.24 -19.83
CA GLN A 31 20.81 -6.68 -19.31
C GLN A 31 21.12 -5.23 -18.93
N SER A 32 20.40 -4.29 -19.56
CA SER A 32 20.62 -2.87 -19.38
C SER A 32 20.52 -2.48 -17.90
N THR A 33 21.55 -1.81 -17.38
CA THR A 33 21.61 -1.30 -15.99
C THR A 33 20.59 -0.21 -15.69
N ARG A 34 19.83 0.23 -16.70
CA ARG A 34 18.81 1.27 -16.57
C ARG A 34 17.59 0.75 -15.83
N THR A 35 17.02 1.63 -15.02
CA THR A 35 15.71 1.44 -14.38
C THR A 35 14.58 1.48 -15.42
N ASN A 36 13.40 0.94 -15.06
CA ASN A 36 12.23 1.00 -15.95
C ASN A 36 11.87 2.44 -16.31
N ARG A 37 11.90 3.36 -15.35
CA ARG A 37 11.65 4.79 -15.59
C ARG A 37 12.64 5.40 -16.59
N GLU A 38 13.92 5.07 -16.49
CA GLU A 38 14.93 5.57 -17.42
C GLU A 38 14.73 5.03 -18.83
N VAL A 39 14.27 3.79 -18.99
CA VAL A 39 13.93 3.22 -20.30
C VAL A 39 12.62 3.81 -20.82
N ALA A 40 11.60 3.91 -19.98
CA ALA A 40 10.29 4.46 -20.31
C ALA A 40 10.37 5.89 -20.82
N THR A 41 11.26 6.72 -20.26
CA THR A 41 11.42 8.13 -20.65
C THR A 41 12.45 8.36 -21.76
N ALA A 42 13.15 7.32 -22.19
CA ALA A 42 14.12 7.41 -23.28
C ALA A 42 13.41 7.63 -24.62
N CYS A 43 13.87 8.61 -25.39
CA CYS A 43 13.42 8.85 -26.76
C CYS A 43 14.15 7.86 -27.68
N ASP A 44 13.41 6.87 -28.18
CA ASP A 44 13.93 5.82 -29.06
C ASP A 44 13.55 6.10 -30.53
N ARG A 45 14.55 6.05 -31.40
CA ARG A 45 14.38 6.29 -32.85
C ARG A 45 14.18 4.99 -33.62
N GLU A 46 14.50 3.85 -33.00
CA GLU A 46 14.31 2.51 -33.52
C GLU A 46 13.37 1.80 -32.55
N MET A 47 12.05 1.95 -32.77
CA MET A 47 11.05 1.26 -31.94
C MET A 47 11.25 -0.24 -32.08
N ALA A 48 11.89 -0.82 -31.08
CA ALA A 48 12.45 -2.15 -31.17
C ALA A 48 11.37 -3.21 -30.93
N GLN A 49 11.35 -4.26 -31.78
CA GLN A 49 10.44 -5.41 -31.67
C GLN A 49 10.84 -6.41 -30.56
N GLY A 50 11.73 -6.03 -29.63
CA GLY A 50 12.22 -6.93 -28.58
C GLY A 50 11.14 -7.28 -27.55
N PHE A 51 10.23 -6.36 -27.30
CA PHE A 51 9.06 -6.53 -26.44
C PHE A 51 7.96 -5.58 -26.91
N HIS A 52 6.81 -6.14 -27.25
CA HIS A 52 5.65 -5.41 -27.77
C HIS A 52 4.37 -5.94 -27.12
N ILE A 53 3.72 -5.10 -26.31
CA ILE A 53 2.41 -5.40 -25.72
C ILE A 53 1.50 -4.18 -25.80
N HIS A 54 0.19 -4.39 -25.68
CA HIS A 54 -0.81 -3.35 -25.64
C HIS A 54 -1.67 -3.47 -24.38
N SER A 55 -1.87 -2.37 -23.65
CA SER A 55 -2.81 -2.28 -22.53
C SER A 55 -3.74 -1.10 -22.72
N THR A 56 -4.97 -1.16 -22.25
CA THR A 56 -5.93 -0.04 -22.35
C THR A 56 -6.07 0.65 -21.00
N LEU A 57 -5.99 1.97 -20.97
CA LEU A 57 -6.22 2.80 -19.80
C LEU A 57 -7.49 3.63 -19.97
N GLU A 58 -8.43 3.45 -19.05
CA GLU A 58 -9.62 4.28 -18.88
C GLU A 58 -9.48 5.10 -17.60
N ILE A 59 -9.85 6.39 -17.65
CA ILE A 59 -9.85 7.27 -16.48
C ILE A 59 -11.23 7.86 -16.31
N VAL A 60 -11.78 7.78 -15.11
CA VAL A 60 -13.09 8.36 -14.77
C VAL A 60 -12.93 9.26 -13.56
N VAL A 61 -13.42 10.50 -13.65
CA VAL A 61 -13.43 11.45 -12.54
C VAL A 61 -14.87 11.84 -12.25
N ASN A 62 -15.35 11.52 -11.05
CA ASN A 62 -16.72 11.81 -10.61
C ASN A 62 -17.82 11.35 -11.58
N GLY A 63 -17.59 10.21 -12.25
CA GLY A 63 -18.51 9.63 -13.23
C GLY A 63 -18.35 10.18 -14.65
N GLU A 64 -17.43 11.12 -14.90
CA GLU A 64 -17.10 11.62 -16.23
C GLU A 64 -15.80 10.97 -16.74
N GLU A 65 -15.84 10.42 -17.96
CA GLU A 65 -14.65 9.86 -18.62
C GLU A 65 -13.66 10.97 -19.00
N ILE A 66 -12.41 10.81 -18.58
CA ILE A 66 -11.30 11.67 -18.98
C ILE A 66 -10.56 11.01 -20.13
N VAL A 67 -10.52 11.69 -21.27
CA VAL A 67 -9.78 11.24 -22.46
C VAL A 67 -8.30 11.16 -22.16
N VAL A 68 -7.69 9.99 -22.39
CA VAL A 68 -6.23 9.84 -22.47
C VAL A 68 -5.80 10.36 -23.86
N PRO A 69 -4.99 11.43 -23.95
CA PRO A 69 -4.62 12.03 -25.23
C PRO A 69 -3.86 11.08 -26.17
N ALA A 70 -4.02 11.33 -27.46
CA ALA A 70 -3.13 10.78 -28.49
C ALA A 70 -1.72 11.37 -28.36
N ASN A 71 -0.74 10.66 -28.93
CA ASN A 71 0.65 11.11 -29.06
C ASN A 71 1.38 11.35 -27.73
N ILE A 72 0.92 10.74 -26.63
CA ILE A 72 1.73 10.69 -25.40
C ILE A 72 3.01 9.95 -25.72
N GLY A 73 4.16 10.52 -25.35
CA GLY A 73 5.44 9.90 -25.61
C GLY A 73 5.92 9.96 -27.07
N VAL A 74 5.15 10.59 -27.97
CA VAL A 74 5.45 10.64 -29.40
C VAL A 74 6.06 11.99 -29.78
N ARG A 75 7.18 11.96 -30.51
CA ARG A 75 7.84 13.13 -31.09
C ARG A 75 8.09 12.89 -32.57
N ALA A 76 8.40 13.95 -33.32
CA ALA A 76 8.58 13.88 -34.77
C ALA A 76 9.65 12.87 -35.24
N THR A 77 10.64 12.56 -34.39
CA THR A 77 11.81 11.74 -34.76
C THR A 77 12.03 10.51 -33.87
N CYS A 78 11.19 10.32 -32.84
CA CYS A 78 11.33 9.25 -31.86
C CYS A 78 10.05 9.08 -31.04
N MET A 79 9.95 7.94 -30.37
CA MET A 79 8.89 7.65 -29.42
C MET A 79 9.49 7.06 -28.16
N THR A 80 8.85 7.27 -27.02
CA THR A 80 9.21 6.59 -25.77
C THR A 80 8.70 5.16 -25.77
N ALA A 81 9.31 4.31 -24.93
CA ALA A 81 8.92 2.89 -24.84
C ALA A 81 7.45 2.70 -24.47
N LEU A 82 6.88 3.64 -23.71
CA LEU A 82 5.45 3.74 -23.43
C LEU A 82 4.88 4.91 -24.22
N HIS A 83 3.84 4.71 -25.02
CA HIS A 83 3.24 5.80 -25.81
C HIS A 83 1.80 5.51 -26.25
N THR A 84 1.12 6.51 -26.80
CA THR A 84 -0.21 6.38 -27.42
C THR A 84 -0.21 6.94 -28.84
N HIS A 85 -1.00 6.36 -29.74
CA HIS A 85 -1.23 6.91 -31.09
C HIS A 85 -2.58 7.61 -31.24
N THR A 86 -3.56 7.18 -30.46
CA THR A 86 -4.97 7.58 -30.55
C THR A 86 -5.50 7.98 -29.16
N PRO A 87 -6.60 8.74 -29.10
CA PRO A 87 -7.16 9.22 -27.84
C PRO A 87 -8.12 8.21 -27.17
N ASP A 88 -7.93 6.91 -27.41
CA ASP A 88 -8.77 5.81 -26.95
C ASP A 88 -8.19 5.06 -25.73
N GLY A 89 -7.09 5.57 -25.18
CA GLY A 89 -6.44 4.96 -24.01
C GLY A 89 -5.58 3.74 -24.32
N LEU A 90 -5.39 3.38 -25.59
CA LEU A 90 -4.50 2.28 -25.94
C LEU A 90 -3.03 2.68 -25.71
N ILE A 91 -2.42 2.10 -24.68
CA ILE A 91 -1.01 2.23 -24.34
C ILE A 91 -0.24 1.14 -25.09
N HIS A 92 0.69 1.60 -25.92
CA HIS A 92 1.70 0.76 -26.56
C HIS A 92 2.92 0.67 -25.63
N VAL A 93 3.39 -0.55 -25.41
CA VAL A 93 4.67 -0.82 -24.75
C VAL A 93 5.58 -1.48 -25.78
N GLU A 94 6.52 -0.70 -26.30
CA GLU A 94 7.44 -1.12 -27.35
C GLU A 94 8.87 -0.82 -26.88
N SER A 95 9.59 -1.87 -26.47
CA SER A 95 10.89 -1.75 -25.81
C SER A 95 11.90 -2.70 -26.43
N PRO A 96 13.20 -2.33 -26.50
CA PRO A 96 14.25 -3.23 -26.98
C PRO A 96 14.45 -4.48 -26.12
N GLU A 97 13.97 -4.45 -24.87
CA GLU A 97 14.06 -5.56 -23.93
C GLU A 97 12.76 -5.72 -23.14
N LYS A 98 12.47 -6.95 -22.72
CA LYS A 98 11.31 -7.27 -21.90
C LYS A 98 11.46 -6.68 -20.50
N ARG A 99 10.49 -5.87 -20.07
CA ARG A 99 10.43 -5.23 -18.76
C ARG A 99 9.00 -5.15 -18.23
N ASP A 100 8.87 -5.17 -16.92
CA ASP A 100 7.60 -4.95 -16.23
C ASP A 100 7.39 -3.44 -15.99
N PHE A 101 7.02 -2.71 -17.05
CA PHE A 101 6.64 -1.30 -16.92
C PHE A 101 5.35 -1.14 -16.14
N THR A 102 5.24 -0.07 -15.36
CA THR A 102 4.05 0.20 -14.54
C THR A 102 3.22 1.38 -15.04
N LEU A 103 2.02 1.55 -14.48
CA LEU A 103 1.24 2.77 -14.68
C LEU A 103 2.04 4.04 -14.33
N ALA A 104 2.80 4.04 -13.23
CA ALA A 104 3.59 5.22 -12.89
C ALA A 104 4.66 5.56 -13.92
N ASP A 105 5.27 4.56 -14.58
CA ASP A 105 6.19 4.82 -15.70
C ASP A 105 5.45 5.54 -16.84
N PHE A 106 4.23 5.10 -17.20
CA PHE A 106 3.43 5.76 -18.23
C PHE A 106 3.01 7.18 -17.84
N PHE A 107 2.57 7.40 -16.61
CA PHE A 107 2.19 8.75 -16.13
C PHE A 107 3.38 9.71 -16.08
N VAL A 108 4.60 9.21 -15.84
CA VAL A 108 5.83 10.01 -15.98
C VAL A 108 6.08 10.40 -17.43
N VAL A 109 5.89 9.50 -18.39
CA VAL A 109 6.00 9.81 -19.83
C VAL A 109 4.94 10.84 -20.24
N TRP A 110 3.72 10.70 -19.75
CA TRP A 110 2.63 11.65 -19.97
C TRP A 110 2.88 13.00 -19.28
N GLY A 111 3.66 13.02 -18.19
CA GLY A 111 3.92 14.23 -17.41
C GLY A 111 2.74 14.63 -16.52
N GLN A 112 1.93 13.65 -16.11
CA GLN A 112 0.78 13.86 -15.22
C GLN A 112 1.00 13.15 -13.88
N PRO A 113 0.49 13.70 -12.76
CA PRO A 113 0.63 13.05 -11.47
C PRO A 113 -0.27 11.81 -11.39
N PHE A 114 0.31 10.72 -10.88
CA PHE A 114 -0.44 9.53 -10.47
C PHE A 114 0.23 8.86 -9.27
N SER A 115 -0.57 8.57 -8.25
CA SER A 115 -0.27 7.75 -7.08
C SER A 115 -1.58 7.25 -6.46
N GLU A 116 -1.51 6.40 -5.45
CA GLU A 116 -2.65 6.06 -4.59
C GLU A 116 -3.41 7.29 -4.02
N ASN A 117 -2.74 8.45 -3.96
CA ASN A 117 -3.26 9.68 -3.35
C ASN A 117 -3.63 10.79 -4.35
N GLU A 118 -3.24 10.68 -5.62
CA GLU A 118 -3.46 11.74 -6.62
C GLU A 118 -3.56 11.18 -8.04
N ILE A 119 -4.51 11.67 -8.83
CA ILE A 119 -4.65 11.38 -10.26
C ILE A 119 -4.98 12.66 -11.02
N LEU A 120 -4.16 13.07 -11.99
CA LEU A 120 -4.38 14.27 -12.83
C LEU A 120 -4.63 15.57 -12.04
N GLY A 121 -4.10 15.67 -10.81
CA GLY A 121 -4.32 16.81 -9.90
C GLY A 121 -5.49 16.63 -8.92
N TYR A 122 -6.33 15.61 -9.10
CA TYR A 122 -7.39 15.24 -8.15
C TYR A 122 -6.79 14.44 -7.00
N LYS A 123 -6.90 14.98 -5.78
CA LYS A 123 -6.31 14.38 -4.57
C LYS A 123 -7.35 13.60 -3.80
N ALA A 124 -7.01 12.37 -3.46
CA ALA A 124 -7.80 11.57 -2.54
C ALA A 124 -7.80 12.23 -1.16
N ASP A 125 -8.94 12.18 -0.48
CA ASP A 125 -9.10 12.76 0.85
C ASP A 125 -10.12 11.95 1.66
N ALA A 126 -10.72 12.58 2.68
CA ALA A 126 -11.79 11.94 3.43
C ALA A 126 -12.96 11.56 2.51
N THR A 127 -13.39 12.49 1.67
CA THR A 127 -14.61 12.44 0.86
C THR A 127 -14.47 11.70 -0.46
N HIS A 128 -13.28 11.69 -1.05
CA HIS A 128 -13.01 11.06 -2.34
C HIS A 128 -11.84 10.08 -2.26
N GLN A 129 -11.89 9.05 -3.10
CA GLN A 129 -10.84 8.03 -3.20
C GLN A 129 -10.43 7.82 -4.65
N ILE A 130 -9.22 7.27 -4.80
CA ILE A 130 -8.77 6.70 -6.07
C ILE A 130 -8.95 5.19 -6.01
N LYS A 131 -9.50 4.60 -7.06
CA LYS A 131 -9.66 3.17 -7.22
C LYS A 131 -9.05 2.75 -8.54
N VAL A 132 -8.29 1.66 -8.51
CA VAL A 132 -7.72 1.05 -9.71
C VAL A 132 -8.33 -0.33 -9.88
N THR A 133 -8.74 -0.64 -11.11
CA THR A 133 -9.14 -2.00 -11.49
C THR A 133 -8.33 -2.50 -12.66
N VAL A 134 -8.04 -3.80 -12.66
CA VAL A 134 -7.43 -4.52 -13.78
C VAL A 134 -8.44 -5.58 -14.22
N SER A 135 -8.89 -5.48 -15.47
CA SER A 135 -9.94 -6.35 -16.04
C SER A 135 -11.20 -6.43 -15.17
N GLY A 136 -11.54 -5.33 -14.48
CA GLY A 136 -12.70 -5.21 -13.58
C GLY A 136 -12.46 -5.63 -12.13
N GLU A 137 -11.31 -6.24 -11.81
CA GLU A 137 -10.94 -6.58 -10.44
C GLU A 137 -10.21 -5.43 -9.76
N VAL A 138 -10.58 -5.10 -8.51
CA VAL A 138 -9.94 -4.03 -7.74
C VAL A 138 -8.55 -4.46 -7.29
N VAL A 139 -7.56 -3.60 -7.51
CA VAL A 139 -6.17 -3.83 -7.07
C VAL A 139 -5.69 -2.70 -6.17
N ASP A 140 -4.76 -3.00 -5.27
CA ASP A 140 -4.10 -2.05 -4.36
C ASP A 140 -2.67 -1.70 -4.80
N THR A 141 -2.31 -2.06 -6.05
CA THR A 141 -0.97 -1.82 -6.58
C THR A 141 -0.75 -0.38 -7.06
N PHE A 142 -1.81 0.36 -7.38
CA PHE A 142 -1.79 1.77 -7.80
C PHE A 142 -0.66 2.11 -8.80
N GLU A 143 0.29 2.98 -8.45
CA GLU A 143 1.49 3.32 -9.23
C GLU A 143 2.31 2.11 -9.71
N ASN A 144 2.29 1.02 -8.95
CA ASN A 144 3.06 -0.20 -9.20
C ASN A 144 2.29 -1.23 -10.04
N THR A 145 1.09 -0.90 -10.52
CA THR A 145 0.32 -1.79 -11.41
C THR A 145 1.10 -1.99 -12.70
N ILE A 146 1.51 -3.23 -12.96
CA ILE A 146 2.29 -3.62 -14.14
C ILE A 146 1.37 -3.64 -15.37
N LEU A 147 1.83 -3.09 -16.48
CA LEU A 147 1.13 -3.15 -17.77
C LEU A 147 1.33 -4.53 -18.38
N ARG A 148 0.23 -5.25 -18.67
CA ARG A 148 0.28 -6.53 -19.38
C ARG A 148 -0.54 -6.49 -20.66
N ASP A 149 -0.19 -7.39 -21.58
CA ASP A 149 -0.83 -7.47 -22.89
C ASP A 149 -2.31 -7.81 -22.78
N GLY A 150 -3.14 -7.05 -23.49
CA GLY A 150 -4.60 -7.19 -23.53
C GLY A 150 -5.34 -6.75 -22.28
N GLU A 151 -4.65 -6.30 -21.21
CA GLU A 151 -5.32 -5.89 -19.98
C GLU A 151 -5.98 -4.52 -20.12
N LYS A 152 -7.18 -4.41 -19.54
CA LYS A 152 -7.89 -3.15 -19.36
C LYS A 152 -7.69 -2.66 -17.95
N ILE A 153 -7.16 -1.47 -17.80
CA ILE A 153 -6.94 -0.81 -16.53
C ILE A 153 -7.88 0.38 -16.46
N ALA A 154 -8.66 0.47 -15.39
CA ALA A 154 -9.50 1.64 -15.12
C ALA A 154 -9.06 2.31 -13.83
N ILE A 155 -8.87 3.63 -13.87
CA ILE A 155 -8.61 4.46 -12.69
C ILE A 155 -9.83 5.36 -12.47
N SER A 156 -10.48 5.27 -11.32
CA SER A 156 -11.55 6.19 -10.95
C SER A 156 -11.14 7.09 -9.78
N TYR A 157 -11.43 8.39 -9.91
CA TYR A 157 -11.56 9.31 -8.78
C TYR A 157 -13.04 9.48 -8.49
N GLU A 158 -13.50 9.01 -7.35
CA GLU A 158 -14.92 8.93 -7.03
C GLU A 158 -15.19 9.31 -5.58
N PRO A 159 -16.42 9.82 -5.28
CA PRO A 159 -16.87 9.93 -3.91
C PRO A 159 -16.71 8.58 -3.21
N ARG A 160 -16.15 8.60 -2.02
CA ARG A 160 -16.00 7.39 -1.24
C ARG A 160 -17.40 6.88 -0.89
N THR A 161 -17.81 5.79 -1.53
CA THR A 161 -19.09 5.11 -1.30
C THR A 161 -19.01 4.17 -0.09
N GLU A 162 -17.81 3.85 0.36
CA GLU A 162 -17.55 3.47 1.74
C GLU A 162 -17.63 4.73 2.60
N PRO A 163 -18.29 4.73 3.76
CA PRO A 163 -18.34 5.92 4.59
C PRO A 163 -16.91 6.30 4.96
N SER A 164 -16.42 7.33 4.26
CA SER A 164 -15.40 8.29 4.64
C SER A 164 -15.37 8.41 6.15
N SER A 165 -14.55 7.54 6.77
CA SER A 165 -13.61 7.75 7.87
C SER A 165 -14.01 8.65 9.05
N THR A 166 -15.21 9.20 9.14
CA THR A 166 -15.72 9.98 10.28
C THR A 166 -16.39 9.09 11.31
N SER A 167 -16.25 7.77 11.18
CA SER A 167 -16.51 6.88 12.30
C SER A 167 -15.49 7.15 13.40
N GLY A 168 -15.91 6.97 14.64
CA GLY A 168 -15.09 7.33 15.77
C GLY A 168 -15.67 6.88 17.08
N ILE A 169 -14.91 7.12 18.13
CA ILE A 169 -15.34 6.94 19.50
C ILE A 169 -15.26 8.30 20.16
N LYS A 170 -16.36 8.74 20.75
CA LYS A 170 -16.40 9.92 21.62
C LYS A 170 -16.86 9.51 23.00
N GLY A 171 -16.46 10.22 24.04
CA GLY A 171 -16.79 9.76 25.37
C GLY A 171 -16.25 10.63 26.48
N THR A 172 -16.49 10.15 27.69
CA THR A 172 -16.00 10.77 28.92
C THR A 172 -15.24 9.75 29.75
N VAL A 173 -14.19 10.24 30.40
CA VAL A 173 -13.36 9.52 31.36
C VAL A 173 -13.70 10.02 32.75
N MET A 174 -14.19 9.13 33.60
CA MET A 174 -14.61 9.43 34.96
C MET A 174 -13.74 8.67 35.95
N LEU A 175 -13.27 9.36 36.99
CA LEU A 175 -12.45 8.83 38.07
C LEU A 175 -13.30 8.62 39.31
N GLY A 176 -13.31 7.39 39.82
CA GLY A 176 -14.07 6.98 40.99
C GLY A 176 -13.64 5.61 41.52
N PRO A 177 -13.95 5.26 42.78
CA PRO A 177 -14.56 6.10 43.80
C PRO A 177 -13.59 7.18 44.32
N THR A 178 -14.09 8.32 44.79
CA THR A 178 -13.24 9.42 45.30
C THR A 178 -13.20 9.52 46.83
N CYS A 179 -14.01 8.70 47.52
CA CYS A 179 -14.14 8.69 48.98
C CYS A 179 -14.02 7.27 49.54
N PRO A 180 -13.37 7.07 50.70
CA PRO A 180 -13.29 5.75 51.35
C PRO A 180 -14.62 5.20 51.84
N VAL A 181 -15.59 6.05 52.20
CA VAL A 181 -16.87 5.62 52.76
C VAL A 181 -18.03 6.33 52.05
N MET A 182 -18.94 5.55 51.46
CA MET A 182 -20.19 6.05 50.90
C MET A 182 -21.16 6.39 52.03
N ARG A 183 -21.82 7.56 51.93
CA ARG A 183 -22.85 8.04 52.87
C ARG A 183 -24.23 8.02 52.21
N ASP A 184 -25.29 7.92 53.02
CA ASP A 184 -26.69 8.09 52.58
C ASP A 184 -27.32 9.27 53.35
N PRO A 185 -27.68 10.39 52.67
CA PRO A 185 -27.62 10.61 51.23
C PRO A 185 -26.17 10.74 50.69
N PRO A 186 -25.93 10.41 49.39
CA PRO A 186 -24.61 10.50 48.78
C PRO A 186 -24.03 11.91 48.88
N ASP A 187 -22.80 12.01 49.41
CA ASP A 187 -22.07 13.28 49.47
C ASP A 187 -21.70 13.72 48.03
N PRO A 188 -22.17 14.89 47.54
CA PRO A 188 -21.82 15.38 46.21
C PRO A 188 -20.31 15.53 45.99
N ALA A 189 -19.52 15.74 47.05
CA ALA A 189 -18.07 15.81 46.96
C ALA A 189 -17.42 14.46 46.59
N CYS A 190 -18.15 13.36 46.80
CA CYS A 190 -17.74 11.98 46.52
C CYS A 190 -18.18 11.46 45.15
N ALA A 191 -18.91 12.24 44.36
CA ALA A 191 -19.28 11.87 43.00
C ALA A 191 -18.04 11.69 42.11
N ASP A 192 -18.14 10.80 41.11
CA ASP A 192 -17.09 10.58 40.13
C ASP A 192 -16.71 11.89 39.43
N LYS A 193 -15.40 12.11 39.28
CA LYS A 193 -14.87 13.37 38.73
C LYS A 193 -14.33 13.16 37.32
N PRO A 194 -14.49 14.14 36.42
CA PRO A 194 -13.84 14.07 35.13
C PRO A 194 -12.31 13.96 35.27
N TYR A 195 -11.69 13.14 34.43
CA TYR A 195 -10.27 12.82 34.57
C TYR A 195 -9.50 12.97 33.26
N LYS A 196 -8.49 13.85 33.30
CA LYS A 196 -7.52 14.07 32.22
C LYS A 196 -6.41 13.04 32.32
N THR A 197 -6.33 12.13 31.36
CA THR A 197 -5.31 11.06 31.35
C THR A 197 -5.00 10.58 29.95
N THR A 198 -3.91 9.83 29.81
CA THR A 198 -3.50 9.18 28.56
C THR A 198 -3.99 7.73 28.52
N LEU A 199 -4.68 7.40 27.45
CA LEU A 199 -5.33 6.13 27.20
C LEU A 199 -4.80 5.50 25.90
N VAL A 200 -5.05 4.21 25.76
CA VAL A 200 -4.80 3.46 24.53
C VAL A 200 -6.07 2.81 24.03
N LEU A 201 -6.29 2.90 22.72
CA LEU A 201 -7.24 2.09 21.98
C LEU A 201 -6.57 0.76 21.66
N THR A 202 -7.26 -0.35 21.93
CA THR A 202 -6.76 -1.70 21.70
C THR A 202 -7.73 -2.53 20.86
N THR A 203 -7.27 -3.70 20.43
CA THR A 203 -8.15 -4.81 20.02
C THR A 203 -9.12 -5.20 21.15
N PRO A 204 -10.25 -5.88 20.86
CA PRO A 204 -11.26 -6.25 21.87
C PRO A 204 -10.72 -7.12 23.02
N ASP A 205 -9.65 -7.87 22.76
CA ASP A 205 -8.94 -8.71 23.74
C ASP A 205 -7.94 -7.92 24.62
N GLY A 206 -7.75 -6.62 24.37
CA GLY A 206 -6.82 -5.76 25.11
C GLY A 206 -5.33 -5.97 24.79
N ALA A 207 -5.00 -6.93 23.90
CA ALA A 207 -3.63 -7.40 23.68
C ALA A 207 -2.79 -6.42 22.83
N ARG A 208 -3.36 -5.91 21.73
CA ARG A 208 -2.64 -5.05 20.79
C ARG A 208 -3.10 -3.61 20.91
N VAL A 209 -2.15 -2.69 21.11
CA VAL A 209 -2.39 -1.25 21.05
C VAL A 209 -2.48 -0.81 19.59
N LEU A 210 -3.54 -0.07 19.27
CA LEU A 210 -3.82 0.47 17.94
C LEU A 210 -3.51 1.96 17.86
N LYS A 211 -3.81 2.71 18.92
CA LYS A 211 -3.63 4.16 18.96
C LYS A 211 -3.55 4.65 20.41
N THR A 212 -2.78 5.70 20.64
CA THR A 212 -2.70 6.39 21.95
C THR A 212 -3.40 7.75 21.84
N PHE A 213 -4.15 8.14 22.86
CA PHE A 213 -4.86 9.43 22.91
C PHE A 213 -5.03 9.90 24.36
N SER A 214 -5.49 11.13 24.56
CA SER A 214 -5.74 11.67 25.90
C SER A 214 -7.12 12.31 25.99
N SER A 215 -7.72 12.29 27.18
CA SER A 215 -8.90 13.10 27.51
C SER A 215 -8.50 14.54 27.86
N ASP A 216 -9.45 15.47 27.78
CA ASP A 216 -9.27 16.86 28.21
C ASP A 216 -9.54 17.07 29.71
N GLU A 217 -9.52 18.32 30.18
CA GLU A 217 -9.78 18.69 31.58
C GLU A 217 -11.20 18.38 32.06
N LYS A 218 -12.14 18.23 31.12
CA LYS A 218 -13.52 17.80 31.38
C LYS A 218 -13.68 16.28 31.19
N GLY A 219 -12.57 15.55 31.08
CA GLY A 219 -12.57 14.10 30.83
C GLY A 219 -13.09 13.72 29.44
N VAL A 220 -13.35 14.68 28.55
CA VAL A 220 -13.93 14.40 27.22
C VAL A 220 -12.83 13.96 26.27
N PHE A 221 -13.13 12.98 25.42
CA PHE A 221 -12.26 12.57 24.32
C PHE A 221 -13.07 12.35 23.04
N SER A 222 -12.39 12.47 21.91
CA SER A 222 -12.91 12.14 20.58
C SER A 222 -11.78 11.55 19.75
N LEU A 223 -12.01 10.37 19.18
CA LEU A 223 -11.03 9.62 18.41
C LEU A 223 -11.67 9.12 17.12
N GLN A 224 -11.12 9.53 15.99
CA GLN A 224 -11.50 9.00 14.68
C GLN A 224 -10.87 7.61 14.49
N VAL A 225 -11.71 6.60 14.24
CA VAL A 225 -11.31 5.20 14.05
C VAL A 225 -12.20 4.54 13.00
N GLN A 226 -11.66 3.57 12.28
CA GLN A 226 -12.44 2.80 11.31
C GLN A 226 -13.52 1.95 12.00
N PRO A 227 -14.50 1.44 11.24
CA PRO A 227 -15.49 0.51 11.78
C PRO A 227 -14.82 -0.77 12.26
N GLY A 228 -15.26 -1.26 13.42
CA GLY A 228 -14.65 -2.41 14.07
C GLY A 228 -15.01 -2.50 15.54
N ASP A 229 -14.56 -3.57 16.16
CA ASP A 229 -14.70 -3.77 17.60
C ASP A 229 -13.39 -3.38 18.29
N TYR A 230 -13.50 -2.58 19.36
CA TYR A 230 -12.34 -2.04 20.09
C TYR A 230 -12.51 -2.14 21.60
N ALA A 231 -11.44 -1.91 22.35
CA ALA A 231 -11.51 -1.62 23.77
C ALA A 231 -10.60 -0.41 24.09
N ILE A 232 -10.86 0.27 25.21
CA ILE A 232 -10.04 1.37 25.71
C ILE A 232 -9.51 0.99 27.09
N ARG A 233 -8.23 1.25 27.35
CA ARG A 233 -7.63 1.12 28.68
C ARG A 233 -6.57 2.17 28.96
N SER A 234 -6.11 2.26 30.21
CA SER A 234 -4.93 3.05 30.57
C SER A 234 -3.71 2.67 29.73
N ALA A 235 -2.93 3.67 29.35
CA ALA A 235 -1.62 3.47 28.75
C ALA A 235 -0.64 2.82 29.75
N ALA A 236 -0.80 3.14 31.04
CA ALA A 236 -0.08 2.50 32.13
C ALA A 236 -0.50 1.03 32.34
N ALA A 237 0.38 0.24 32.92
CA ALA A 237 0.12 -1.15 33.25
C ALA A 237 -1.03 -1.30 34.26
N ALA A 238 -1.72 -2.44 34.24
CA ALA A 238 -2.94 -2.70 35.04
C ALA A 238 -2.73 -2.64 36.56
N ASN A 239 -1.49 -2.74 37.03
CA ASN A 239 -1.11 -2.60 38.44
C ASN A 239 -0.85 -1.15 38.87
N ILE A 240 -0.94 -0.17 37.96
CA ILE A 240 -0.74 1.25 38.25
C ILE A 240 -2.11 1.92 38.34
N LEU A 241 -2.40 2.47 39.51
CA LEU A 241 -3.63 3.21 39.78
C LEU A 241 -3.42 4.72 39.55
N PRO A 242 -4.46 5.45 39.08
CA PRO A 242 -5.78 4.95 38.72
C PRO A 242 -5.79 4.20 37.38
N TYR A 243 -6.46 3.04 37.33
CA TYR A 243 -6.53 2.22 36.13
C TYR A 243 -7.88 2.40 35.43
N CYS A 244 -7.84 2.77 34.16
CA CYS A 244 -8.99 3.09 33.34
C CYS A 244 -9.30 1.95 32.38
N ALA A 245 -10.59 1.65 32.20
CA ALA A 245 -11.05 0.71 31.18
C ALA A 245 -12.45 1.12 30.65
N SER A 246 -12.71 0.80 29.38
CA SER A 246 -14.07 0.86 28.83
C SER A 246 -14.91 -0.30 29.34
N THR A 247 -16.21 -0.08 29.50
CA THR A 247 -17.16 -1.14 29.82
C THR A 247 -17.39 -2.03 28.59
N GLY A 248 -16.67 -3.15 28.51
CA GLY A 248 -16.78 -4.11 27.41
C GLY A 248 -16.17 -3.61 26.09
N SER A 249 -16.54 -4.28 25.00
CA SER A 249 -16.10 -3.92 23.65
C SER A 249 -16.96 -2.82 23.04
N ILE A 250 -16.29 -1.88 22.37
CA ILE A 250 -16.89 -0.72 21.71
C ILE A 250 -17.04 -1.08 20.24
N LYS A 251 -18.30 -1.24 19.81
CA LYS A 251 -18.63 -1.49 18.40
C LYS A 251 -18.74 -0.16 17.64
N VAL A 252 -17.80 0.12 16.77
CA VAL A 252 -17.81 1.29 15.90
C VAL A 252 -18.43 0.90 14.57
N ARG A 253 -19.51 1.60 14.20
CA ARG A 253 -20.13 1.44 12.89
C ARG A 253 -19.63 2.53 11.94
N ALA A 254 -19.69 2.16 10.68
CA ALA A 254 -19.35 3.00 9.55
C ALA A 254 -20.14 4.32 9.57
N GLY A 255 -19.42 5.45 9.45
CA GLY A 255 -20.00 6.79 9.36
C GLY A 255 -20.58 7.39 10.66
N ILE A 256 -20.38 6.79 11.84
CA ILE A 256 -20.89 7.33 13.11
C ILE A 256 -19.85 7.37 14.23
N TYR A 257 -20.00 8.36 15.13
CA TYR A 257 -19.28 8.38 16.40
C TYR A 257 -20.04 7.59 17.47
N THR A 258 -19.51 6.44 17.86
CA THR A 258 -20.02 5.65 18.98
C THR A 258 -19.63 6.32 20.30
N THR A 259 -20.59 6.44 21.22
CA THR A 259 -20.31 6.96 22.57
C THR A 259 -19.77 5.84 23.46
N ALA A 260 -18.65 6.08 24.15
CA ALA A 260 -18.07 5.15 25.12
C ALA A 260 -17.80 5.85 26.46
N ASN A 261 -18.13 5.17 27.55
CA ASN A 261 -17.78 5.62 28.89
C ASN A 261 -16.55 4.86 29.38
N VAL A 262 -15.56 5.59 29.89
CA VAL A 262 -14.34 5.03 30.48
C VAL A 262 -14.36 5.33 31.97
N SER A 263 -14.28 4.28 32.77
CA SER A 263 -14.20 4.42 34.24
C SER A 263 -12.78 4.12 34.69
N CYS A 264 -12.27 4.95 35.57
CA CYS A 264 -10.95 4.83 36.17
C CYS A 264 -11.06 4.52 37.66
N ASP A 265 -10.63 3.32 38.05
CA ASP A 265 -10.59 2.88 39.45
C ASP A 265 -9.43 3.55 40.17
N THR A 266 -9.71 4.28 41.25
CA THR A 266 -8.70 4.90 42.13
C THR A 266 -8.05 3.90 43.08
N GLY A 267 -8.66 2.74 43.31
CA GLY A 267 -8.29 1.78 44.34
C GLY A 267 -8.69 2.17 45.76
N ILE A 268 -9.46 3.25 45.94
CA ILE A 268 -10.02 3.62 47.24
C ILE A 268 -11.14 2.63 47.60
N ARG A 269 -11.11 2.10 48.83
CA ARG A 269 -12.05 1.12 49.36
C ARG A 269 -12.38 1.43 50.82
#